data_AF-A0A6A4W3R4-F1
#
_entry.id   AF-A0A6A4W3R4-F1
#
_cell.length_a   1.000
_cell.length_b   1.000
_cell.length_c   1.000
_cell.angle_alpha   90.00
_cell.angle_beta   90.00
_cell.angle_gamma   90.00
#
_symmetry.space_group_name_H-M   'P 1'
#
loop_
_entity.id
_entity.type
_entity.pdbx_description
1 polymer ?
#
loop_
_entity_poly.entity_id
_entity_poly.type
_entity_poly.pdbx_seq_one_letter_code
_entity_poly.pdbx_strand_id
1 'polypeptide(L)'
;MALLRFVVLDDEFIGDDFIGQYSIPFDCLQTGYRHVNLLSNTGEPLDNATLFVHVAISSCVAGTNLVPLVAQAMKWRADVTDSMARLQSECGLGDTANIKQCVRVIIQRLASAHDVTGLVLREEDGLPMLVVSGGPLSPHLSRSLSTLESALLEFGHMTTGCDDLVRQLHAQFAVVTEMYEGLGDRCLAAGLKGKKKDRAHENFAWNARVIQGQMDLLEACRRDCRQRLQQMQSSQDMITKYLSKDRSPATRERPRLTVPLPPAEREPPVCHTPPTPATSSGDLRPKSILKKTNSSVEPNLVGDMQPLGLTEAPVSPLSLSRASVTPPDPDTAL
;
A
#
# COMPACT_ATOMS: atom_id res chain seq x y z
N MET A 1 8.04 -15.94 -7.10
CA MET A 1 9.19 -16.22 -7.98
C MET A 1 10.18 -15.06 -7.89
N ALA A 2 11.46 -15.29 -8.15
CA ALA A 2 12.49 -14.25 -8.17
C ALA A 2 13.20 -14.24 -9.53
N LEU A 3 13.57 -13.05 -10.00
CA LEU A 3 14.28 -12.80 -11.25
C LEU A 3 15.58 -12.07 -10.95
N LEU A 4 16.69 -12.51 -11.54
CA LEU A 4 17.92 -11.73 -11.58
C LEU A 4 18.03 -11.05 -12.95
N ARG A 5 18.14 -9.72 -12.94
CA ARG A 5 18.37 -8.92 -14.16
C ARG A 5 19.77 -8.30 -14.09
N PHE A 6 20.61 -8.67 -15.05
CA PHE A 6 21.82 -7.93 -15.37
C PHE A 6 21.42 -6.75 -16.27
N VAL A 7 21.99 -5.58 -16.02
CA VAL A 7 21.91 -4.38 -16.86
C VAL A 7 23.33 -3.82 -16.94
N VAL A 8 23.73 -3.39 -18.13
CA VAL A 8 25.00 -2.72 -18.38
C VAL A 8 24.69 -1.34 -18.95
N LEU A 9 25.31 -0.32 -18.35
CA LEU A 9 25.18 1.08 -18.72
C LEU A 9 26.57 1.64 -19.05
N ASP A 10 26.64 2.69 -19.85
CA ASP A 10 27.83 3.50 -20.09
C ASP A 10 27.93 4.69 -19.09
N ASP A 11 29.12 5.26 -18.93
CA ASP A 11 29.36 6.42 -18.05
C ASP A 11 29.22 7.78 -18.78
N GLU A 12 29.19 7.82 -20.13
CA GLU A 12 29.07 9.07 -20.89
C GLU A 12 27.65 9.64 -20.94
N PHE A 13 27.43 10.72 -20.19
CA PHE A 13 26.14 11.35 -19.90
C PHE A 13 25.47 12.14 -21.06
N ILE A 14 25.65 11.70 -22.32
CA ILE A 14 25.20 12.41 -23.54
C ILE A 14 24.46 11.48 -24.53
N GLY A 15 23.68 10.52 -24.03
CA GLY A 15 22.93 9.58 -24.86
C GLY A 15 21.87 8.78 -24.10
N ASP A 16 21.39 7.72 -24.74
CA ASP A 16 20.83 6.54 -24.04
C ASP A 16 22.02 5.80 -23.42
N ASP A 17 22.06 5.67 -22.10
CA ASP A 17 23.16 5.03 -21.37
C ASP A 17 23.09 3.49 -21.46
N PHE A 18 22.01 2.93 -21.99
CA PHE A 18 21.77 1.50 -22.03
C PHE A 18 22.64 0.75 -23.07
N ILE A 19 23.56 -0.08 -22.59
CA ILE A 19 24.36 -0.98 -23.44
C ILE A 19 23.65 -2.33 -23.66
N GLY A 20 23.05 -2.91 -22.62
CA GLY A 20 22.40 -4.22 -22.73
C GLY A 20 21.89 -4.82 -21.43
N GLN A 21 21.07 -5.87 -21.55
CA GLN A 21 20.44 -6.55 -20.41
C GLN A 21 20.40 -8.07 -20.54
N TYR A 22 20.23 -8.78 -19.42
CA TYR A 22 19.84 -10.19 -19.42
C TYR A 22 19.01 -10.51 -18.18
N SER A 23 17.85 -11.15 -18.35
CA SER A 23 16.96 -11.55 -17.23
C SER A 23 16.85 -13.07 -17.15
N ILE A 24 17.05 -13.63 -15.96
CA ILE A 24 16.97 -15.08 -15.71
C ILE A 24 16.21 -15.37 -14.40
N PRO A 25 15.29 -16.36 -14.35
CA PRO A 25 14.70 -16.82 -13.11
C PRO A 25 15.76 -17.32 -12.13
N PHE A 26 15.61 -17.01 -10.84
CA PHE A 26 16.55 -17.44 -9.80
C PHE A 26 16.74 -18.97 -9.81
N ASP A 27 15.65 -19.70 -10.01
CA ASP A 27 15.59 -21.16 -10.06
C ASP A 27 16.35 -21.77 -11.27
N CYS A 28 16.76 -20.93 -12.23
CA CYS A 28 17.56 -21.31 -13.40
C CYS A 28 19.05 -20.92 -13.30
N LEU A 29 19.48 -20.20 -12.25
CA LEU A 29 20.89 -19.88 -12.08
C LEU A 29 21.72 -21.11 -11.69
N GLN A 30 22.94 -21.18 -12.22
CA GLN A 30 23.92 -22.21 -11.89
C GLN A 30 25.19 -21.60 -11.30
N THR A 31 25.88 -22.34 -10.43
CA THR A 31 27.09 -21.89 -9.73
C THR A 31 28.39 -22.04 -10.53
N GLY A 32 29.39 -21.26 -10.13
CA GLY A 32 30.71 -21.17 -10.75
C GLY A 32 30.81 -20.04 -11.78
N TYR A 33 31.85 -20.06 -12.59
CA TYR A 33 32.02 -19.12 -13.70
C TYR A 33 30.99 -19.38 -14.82
N ARG A 34 30.39 -18.32 -15.36
CA ARG A 34 29.42 -18.37 -16.47
C ARG A 34 29.58 -17.16 -17.38
N HIS A 35 29.21 -17.35 -18.64
CA HIS A 35 29.01 -16.27 -19.60
C HIS A 35 27.52 -15.90 -19.62
N VAL A 36 27.23 -14.61 -19.64
CA VAL A 36 25.89 -14.05 -19.79
C VAL A 36 25.90 -13.16 -21.03
N ASN A 37 25.25 -13.61 -22.10
CA ASN A 37 25.12 -12.85 -23.34
C ASN A 37 24.05 -11.78 -23.14
N LEU A 38 24.36 -10.55 -23.51
CA LEU A 38 23.46 -9.42 -23.37
C LEU A 38 22.48 -9.36 -24.55
N LEU A 39 21.30 -8.84 -24.25
CA LEU A 39 20.23 -8.54 -25.18
C LEU A 39 20.05 -7.02 -25.26
N SER A 40 19.56 -6.54 -26.39
CA SER A 40 19.10 -5.17 -26.59
C SER A 40 17.88 -4.82 -25.71
N ASN A 41 17.40 -3.58 -25.80
CA ASN A 41 16.12 -3.19 -25.21
C ASN A 41 14.92 -3.88 -25.91
N THR A 42 15.04 -4.23 -27.20
CA THR A 42 14.08 -5.06 -27.97
C THR A 42 14.14 -6.56 -27.64
N GLY A 43 15.19 -7.03 -26.97
CA GLY A 43 15.41 -8.45 -26.62
C GLY A 43 16.20 -9.26 -27.66
N GLU A 44 16.77 -8.60 -28.67
CA GLU A 44 17.64 -9.22 -29.67
C GLU A 44 19.04 -9.46 -29.10
N PRO A 45 19.74 -10.56 -29.47
CA PRO A 45 21.08 -10.85 -28.96
C PRO A 45 22.10 -9.86 -29.51
N LEU A 46 22.97 -9.35 -28.62
CA LEU A 46 24.03 -8.41 -28.98
C LEU A 46 25.34 -9.17 -29.22
N ASP A 47 25.82 -9.16 -30.47
CA ASP A 47 27.07 -9.82 -30.85
C ASP A 47 28.28 -9.25 -30.08
N ASN A 48 29.13 -10.15 -29.58
CA ASN A 48 30.31 -9.86 -28.73
C ASN A 48 30.01 -9.24 -27.34
N ALA A 49 28.75 -8.94 -27.01
CA ALA A 49 28.37 -8.35 -25.74
C ALA A 49 28.11 -9.42 -24.66
N THR A 50 29.18 -9.93 -24.04
CA THR A 50 29.11 -11.02 -23.05
C THR A 50 29.75 -10.63 -21.72
N LEU A 51 28.97 -10.67 -20.63
CA LEU A 51 29.50 -10.58 -19.27
C LEU A 51 30.10 -11.92 -18.82
N PHE A 52 31.31 -11.90 -18.27
CA PHE A 52 31.90 -13.05 -17.58
C PHE A 52 31.71 -12.90 -16.07
N VAL A 53 30.84 -13.73 -15.49
CA VAL A 53 30.41 -13.63 -14.09
C VAL A 53 30.80 -14.88 -13.29
N HIS A 54 31.01 -14.71 -11.98
CA HIS A 54 31.14 -15.83 -11.05
C HIS A 54 29.92 -15.88 -10.12
N VAL A 55 29.07 -16.88 -10.32
CA VAL A 55 27.85 -17.08 -9.54
C VAL A 55 28.16 -17.97 -8.34
N ALA A 56 27.97 -17.46 -7.12
CA ALA A 56 27.96 -18.26 -5.91
C ALA A 56 26.55 -18.28 -5.33
N ILE A 57 25.86 -19.42 -5.45
CA ILE A 57 24.61 -19.69 -4.75
C ILE A 57 24.98 -20.55 -3.54
N SER A 58 24.84 -20.00 -2.34
CA SER A 58 24.85 -20.78 -1.12
C SER A 58 23.41 -20.87 -0.63
N SER A 59 22.85 -22.08 -0.61
CA SER A 59 21.59 -22.31 0.08
C SER A 59 21.82 -22.08 1.57
N CYS A 60 21.34 -20.94 2.05
CA CYS A 60 21.16 -20.72 3.48
C CYS A 60 20.02 -21.62 3.96
N VAL A 61 20.34 -22.89 4.26
CA VAL A 61 19.44 -23.84 4.92
C VAL A 61 19.31 -23.49 6.41
N ALA A 62 19.00 -22.23 6.68
CA ALA A 62 18.19 -21.89 7.83
C ALA A 62 16.76 -22.24 7.42
N GLY A 63 16.08 -23.08 8.20
CA GLY A 63 14.66 -23.43 7.99
C GLY A 63 13.71 -22.28 8.33
N THR A 64 14.07 -21.05 7.96
CA THR A 64 13.44 -19.84 8.43
C THR A 64 12.18 -19.57 7.63
N ASN A 65 11.03 -19.63 8.29
CA ASN A 65 9.74 -19.18 7.76
C ASN A 65 9.66 -17.64 7.59
N LEU A 66 10.81 -16.96 7.53
CA LEU A 66 10.92 -15.51 7.54
C LEU A 66 10.27 -14.85 6.33
N VAL A 67 10.44 -15.39 5.13
CA VAL A 67 9.81 -14.87 3.90
C VAL A 67 8.27 -14.91 4.00
N PRO A 68 7.61 -16.06 4.30
CA PRO A 68 6.16 -16.06 4.48
C PRO A 68 5.68 -15.25 5.69
N LEU A 69 6.41 -15.21 6.82
CA LEU A 69 6.05 -14.36 7.97
C LEU A 69 6.13 -12.85 7.64
N VAL A 70 7.15 -12.41 6.91
CA VAL A 70 7.28 -11.01 6.45
C VAL A 70 6.20 -10.68 5.42
N ALA A 71 5.88 -11.61 4.50
CA ALA A 71 4.76 -11.44 3.57
C ALA A 71 3.41 -11.34 4.30
N GLN A 72 3.19 -12.15 5.34
CA GLN A 72 1.99 -12.07 6.19
C GLN A 72 1.90 -10.73 6.93
N ALA A 73 3.03 -10.23 7.44
CA ALA A 73 3.16 -8.93 8.09
C ALA A 73 3.00 -7.73 7.14
N MET A 74 3.34 -7.89 5.86
CA MET A 74 3.00 -6.92 4.82
C MET A 74 1.50 -6.96 4.51
N LYS A 75 0.92 -8.15 4.32
CA LYS A 75 -0.50 -8.31 3.99
C LYS A 75 -1.41 -7.68 5.05
N TRP A 76 -1.26 -8.04 6.33
CA TRP A 76 -2.11 -7.48 7.40
C TRP A 76 -2.01 -5.95 7.53
N ARG A 77 -0.86 -5.35 7.20
CA ARG A 77 -0.73 -3.88 7.15
C ARG A 77 -1.47 -3.27 5.97
N ALA A 78 -1.48 -3.93 4.80
CA ALA A 78 -2.31 -3.53 3.68
C ALA A 78 -3.80 -3.68 4.01
N ASP A 79 -4.22 -4.85 4.52
CA ASP A 79 -5.61 -5.15 4.93
C ASP A 79 -6.15 -4.08 5.92
N VAL A 80 -5.36 -3.67 6.91
CA VAL A 80 -5.67 -2.59 7.87
C VAL A 80 -5.71 -1.19 7.23
N THR A 81 -4.86 -0.93 6.23
CA THR A 81 -4.78 0.37 5.55
C THR A 81 -5.95 0.55 4.60
N ASP A 82 -6.24 -0.45 3.76
CA ASP A 82 -7.34 -0.47 2.81
C ASP A 82 -8.70 -0.44 3.53
N SER A 83 -8.81 -1.05 4.71
CA SER A 83 -10.01 -0.97 5.55
C SER A 83 -10.23 0.44 6.13
N MET A 84 -9.15 1.13 6.52
CA MET A 84 -9.24 2.52 6.95
C MET A 84 -9.61 3.46 5.78
N ALA A 85 -8.99 3.28 4.60
CA ALA A 85 -9.28 4.06 3.40
C ALA A 85 -10.73 3.90 2.93
N ARG A 86 -11.25 2.66 2.92
CA ARG A 86 -12.67 2.38 2.64
C ARG A 86 -13.60 3.11 3.61
N LEU A 87 -13.29 3.12 4.90
CA LEU A 87 -14.08 3.81 5.92
C LEU A 87 -14.03 5.34 5.79
N GLN A 88 -12.87 5.92 5.46
CA GLN A 88 -12.73 7.35 5.18
C GLN A 88 -13.57 7.76 3.96
N SER A 89 -13.51 6.96 2.89
CA SER A 89 -14.28 7.19 1.65
C SER A 89 -15.80 7.15 1.89
N GLU A 90 -16.32 6.12 2.56
CA GLU A 90 -17.75 6.02 2.91
C GLU A 90 -18.21 7.14 3.87
N CYS A 91 -17.30 7.68 4.70
CA CYS A 91 -17.56 8.86 5.51
C CYS A 91 -17.48 10.20 4.74
N GLY A 92 -16.94 10.21 3.52
CA GLY A 92 -16.68 11.43 2.75
C GLY A 92 -15.56 12.28 3.35
N LEU A 93 -14.53 11.64 3.92
CA LEU A 93 -13.41 12.27 4.59
C LEU A 93 -12.09 11.99 3.84
N GLY A 94 -11.08 12.84 4.07
CA GLY A 94 -9.74 12.65 3.51
C GLY A 94 -8.96 11.47 4.13
N ASP A 95 -7.91 11.08 3.41
CA ASP A 95 -6.88 10.10 3.78
C ASP A 95 -6.25 10.29 5.18
N THR A 96 -6.16 11.55 5.63
CA THR A 96 -5.62 11.97 6.92
C THR A 96 -6.65 11.88 8.07
N ALA A 97 -7.91 11.54 7.81
CA ALA A 97 -8.96 11.52 8.83
C ALA A 97 -8.86 10.29 9.74
N ASN A 98 -8.94 10.51 11.06
CA ASN A 98 -8.88 9.43 12.05
C ASN A 98 -10.24 8.72 12.26
N ILE A 99 -10.20 7.57 12.92
CA ILE A 99 -11.39 6.76 13.21
C ILE A 99 -12.46 7.53 13.99
N LYS A 100 -12.07 8.42 14.91
CA LYS A 100 -13.01 9.22 15.71
C LYS A 100 -13.76 10.26 14.87
N GLN A 101 -13.16 10.78 13.79
CA GLN A 101 -13.84 11.63 12.81
C GLN A 101 -14.83 10.82 11.97
N CYS A 102 -14.44 9.63 11.50
CA CYS A 102 -15.28 8.72 10.73
C CYS A 102 -16.53 8.30 11.55
N VAL A 103 -16.29 7.78 12.76
CA VAL A 103 -17.30 7.37 13.74
C VAL A 103 -18.26 8.52 14.06
N ARG A 104 -17.77 9.75 14.26
CA ARG A 104 -18.65 10.93 14.47
C ARG A 104 -19.60 11.17 13.29
N VAL A 105 -19.12 11.04 12.05
CA VAL A 105 -19.97 11.20 10.86
C VAL A 105 -21.04 10.11 10.81
N ILE A 106 -20.67 8.86 11.07
CA ILE A 106 -21.62 7.72 11.10
C ILE A 106 -22.67 7.90 12.20
N ILE A 107 -22.27 8.23 13.43
CA ILE A 107 -23.19 8.52 14.55
C ILE A 107 -24.16 9.65 14.20
N GLN A 108 -23.67 10.75 13.63
CA GLN A 108 -24.51 11.88 13.25
C GLN A 108 -25.50 11.53 12.13
N ARG A 109 -25.07 10.73 11.14
CA ARG A 109 -25.97 10.21 10.08
C ARG A 109 -27.05 9.29 10.65
N LEU A 110 -26.71 8.42 11.60
CA LEU A 110 -27.64 7.49 12.26
C LEU A 110 -28.62 8.20 13.20
N ALA A 111 -28.16 9.11 14.06
CA ALA A 111 -29.02 9.89 14.95
C ALA A 111 -30.01 10.80 14.19
N SER A 112 -29.67 11.18 12.95
CA SER A 112 -30.56 11.93 12.06
C SER A 112 -31.64 11.08 11.36
N ALA A 113 -31.64 9.74 11.52
CA ALA A 113 -32.57 8.84 10.85
C ALA A 113 -33.79 8.53 11.72
N HIS A 114 -35.00 8.72 11.17
CA HIS A 114 -36.26 8.59 11.92
C HIS A 114 -36.51 7.19 12.49
N ASP A 115 -36.00 6.15 11.83
CA ASP A 115 -36.16 4.76 12.25
C ASP A 115 -35.24 4.39 13.44
N VAL A 116 -34.19 5.15 13.72
CA VAL A 116 -33.22 4.84 14.79
C VAL A 116 -33.75 5.33 16.14
N THR A 117 -33.96 4.38 17.07
CA THR A 117 -34.47 4.64 18.42
C THR A 117 -33.38 4.66 19.49
N GLY A 118 -32.21 4.06 19.21
CA GLY A 118 -31.05 4.01 20.10
C GLY A 118 -29.75 3.61 19.39
N LEU A 119 -28.62 4.02 19.99
CA LEU A 119 -27.25 3.73 19.56
C LEU A 119 -26.40 3.42 20.80
N VAL A 120 -25.61 2.34 20.79
CA VAL A 120 -24.79 1.91 21.93
C VAL A 120 -23.52 1.23 21.41
N LEU A 121 -22.36 1.51 22.01
CA LEU A 121 -21.22 0.60 21.88
C LEU A 121 -21.39 -0.58 22.84
N ARG A 122 -21.25 -1.79 22.31
CA ARG A 122 -21.09 -3.01 23.11
C ARG A 122 -19.70 -3.59 22.87
N GLU A 123 -19.11 -4.19 23.90
CA GLU A 123 -17.94 -5.04 23.73
C GLU A 123 -18.39 -6.44 23.31
N GLU A 124 -18.03 -6.85 22.10
CA GLU A 124 -18.29 -8.17 21.52
C GLU A 124 -16.95 -8.72 21.04
N ASP A 125 -16.54 -9.90 21.54
CA ASP A 125 -15.21 -10.51 21.35
C ASP A 125 -14.00 -9.57 21.60
N GLY A 126 -14.16 -8.64 22.55
CA GLY A 126 -13.15 -7.63 22.91
C GLY A 126 -13.11 -6.41 21.99
N LEU A 127 -14.04 -6.30 21.03
CA LEU A 127 -14.13 -5.20 20.06
C LEU A 127 -15.33 -4.28 20.36
N PRO A 128 -15.18 -2.95 20.18
CA PRO A 128 -16.24 -1.97 20.47
C PRO A 128 -17.22 -1.82 19.30
N MET A 129 -18.17 -2.75 19.19
CA MET A 129 -19.15 -2.83 18.11
C MET A 129 -20.30 -1.82 18.31
N LEU A 130 -20.75 -1.16 17.23
CA LEU A 130 -21.81 -0.14 17.27
C LEU A 130 -23.19 -0.77 17.04
N VAL A 131 -23.88 -1.09 18.13
CA VAL A 131 -25.23 -1.65 18.10
C VAL A 131 -26.25 -0.53 17.84
N VAL A 132 -27.05 -0.70 16.79
CA VAL A 132 -28.16 0.20 16.44
C VAL A 132 -29.49 -0.45 16.79
N SER A 133 -30.35 0.30 17.48
CA SER A 133 -31.73 -0.10 17.77
C SER A 133 -32.69 0.77 16.96
N GLY A 134 -33.69 0.16 16.30
CA GLY A 134 -34.59 0.89 15.42
C GLY A 134 -35.39 0.02 14.45
N GLY A 135 -36.06 0.69 13.52
CA GLY A 135 -36.60 0.11 12.28
C GLY A 135 -35.51 -0.12 11.21
N PRO A 136 -35.91 -0.47 9.98
CA PRO A 136 -34.97 -0.82 8.91
C PRO A 136 -34.12 0.38 8.48
N LEU A 137 -32.80 0.20 8.45
CA LEU A 137 -31.87 1.24 8.01
C LEU A 137 -31.88 1.42 6.49
N SER A 138 -31.62 2.65 6.03
CA SER A 138 -31.44 2.90 4.60
C SER A 138 -30.19 2.18 4.05
N PRO A 139 -30.15 1.82 2.76
CA PRO A 139 -29.02 1.08 2.18
C PRO A 139 -27.65 1.77 2.33
N HIS A 140 -27.60 3.09 2.44
CA HIS A 140 -26.36 3.82 2.72
C HIS A 140 -25.94 3.68 4.19
N LEU A 141 -26.86 3.83 5.15
CA LEU A 141 -26.55 3.67 6.58
C LEU A 141 -26.09 2.24 6.90
N SER A 142 -26.73 1.24 6.28
CA SER A 142 -26.31 -0.17 6.39
C SER A 142 -24.90 -0.41 5.84
N ARG A 143 -24.53 0.17 4.68
CA ARG A 143 -23.15 0.12 4.17
C ARG A 143 -22.15 0.86 5.06
N SER A 144 -22.51 2.05 5.57
CA SER A 144 -21.68 2.81 6.50
C SER A 144 -21.36 2.02 7.78
N LEU A 145 -22.33 1.29 8.34
CA LEU A 145 -22.12 0.40 9.48
C LEU A 145 -21.25 -0.81 9.12
N SER A 146 -21.60 -1.56 8.07
CA SER A 146 -20.84 -2.75 7.65
C SER A 146 -19.38 -2.42 7.30
N THR A 147 -19.11 -1.23 6.76
CA THR A 147 -17.74 -0.74 6.50
C THR A 147 -16.98 -0.44 7.81
N LEU A 148 -17.66 0.14 8.81
CA LEU A 148 -17.09 0.38 10.15
C LEU A 148 -16.82 -0.94 10.88
N GLU A 149 -17.77 -1.87 10.87
CA GLU A 149 -17.64 -3.22 11.45
C GLU A 149 -16.45 -3.97 10.82
N SER A 150 -16.36 -3.98 9.49
CA SER A 150 -15.25 -4.60 8.75
C SER A 150 -13.88 -4.01 9.15
N ALA A 151 -13.80 -2.68 9.32
CA ALA A 151 -12.57 -2.03 9.75
C ALA A 151 -12.21 -2.34 11.21
N LEU A 152 -13.20 -2.44 12.12
CA LEU A 152 -12.99 -2.82 13.51
C LEU A 152 -12.51 -4.27 13.64
N LEU A 153 -13.05 -5.19 12.83
CA LEU A 153 -12.61 -6.59 12.77
C LEU A 153 -11.14 -6.71 12.34
N GLU A 154 -10.71 -5.98 11.30
CA GLU A 154 -9.31 -5.98 10.86
C GLU A 154 -8.37 -5.33 11.90
N PHE A 155 -8.78 -4.24 12.56
CA PHE A 155 -8.00 -3.67 13.67
C PHE A 155 -7.92 -4.64 14.86
N GLY A 156 -8.98 -5.44 15.09
CA GLY A 156 -9.04 -6.51 16.09
C GLY A 156 -8.09 -7.67 15.77
N HIS A 157 -8.14 -8.19 14.54
CA HIS A 157 -7.28 -9.27 14.04
C HIS A 157 -5.79 -8.89 14.09
N MET A 158 -5.44 -7.67 13.65
CA MET A 158 -4.10 -7.09 13.84
C MET A 158 -3.75 -6.90 15.32
N THR A 159 -4.72 -6.68 16.20
CA THR A 159 -4.48 -6.49 17.64
C THR A 159 -4.25 -7.81 18.38
N THR A 160 -4.85 -8.91 17.95
CA THR A 160 -4.76 -10.24 18.61
C THR A 160 -3.69 -11.14 17.99
N GLY A 161 -3.67 -11.29 16.66
CA GLY A 161 -2.74 -12.19 15.97
C GLY A 161 -1.30 -11.68 15.87
N CYS A 162 -1.08 -10.37 16.02
CA CYS A 162 0.22 -9.75 15.77
C CYS A 162 1.28 -10.09 16.81
N ASP A 163 0.92 -10.29 18.09
CA ASP A 163 1.92 -10.63 19.12
C ASP A 163 2.58 -11.99 18.83
N ASP A 164 1.81 -12.95 18.28
CA ASP A 164 2.29 -14.25 17.82
C ASP A 164 3.11 -14.20 16.53
N LEU A 165 2.75 -13.31 15.59
CA LEU A 165 3.51 -13.06 14.36
C LEU A 165 4.85 -12.36 14.64
N VAL A 166 4.84 -11.33 15.49
CA VAL A 166 6.03 -10.59 15.96
C VAL A 166 7.00 -11.52 16.68
N ARG A 167 6.49 -12.39 17.57
CA ARG A 167 7.29 -13.39 18.29
C ARG A 167 7.98 -14.38 17.34
N GLN A 168 7.27 -14.85 16.31
CA GLN A 168 7.85 -15.71 15.28
C GLN A 168 8.89 -14.97 14.43
N LEU A 169 8.60 -13.73 14.01
CA LEU A 169 9.54 -12.90 13.25
C LEU A 169 10.84 -12.67 14.01
N HIS A 170 10.78 -12.31 15.30
CA HIS A 170 11.97 -12.15 16.15
C HIS A 170 12.79 -13.44 16.27
N ALA A 171 12.14 -14.59 16.47
CA ALA A 171 12.84 -15.88 16.53
C ALA A 171 13.56 -16.22 15.22
N GLN A 172 12.94 -15.95 14.06
CA GLN A 172 13.60 -16.17 12.76
C GLN A 172 14.68 -15.11 12.46
N PHE A 173 14.51 -13.88 12.94
CA PHE A 173 15.49 -12.80 12.78
C PHE A 173 16.76 -13.03 13.61
N ALA A 174 16.65 -13.64 14.80
CA ALA A 174 17.81 -14.05 15.60
C ALA A 174 18.74 -15.00 14.81
N VAL A 175 18.17 -15.95 14.05
CA VAL A 175 18.92 -16.86 13.17
C VAL A 175 19.60 -16.09 12.03
N VAL A 176 18.98 -15.03 11.50
CA VAL A 176 19.60 -14.15 10.50
C VAL A 176 20.79 -13.37 11.08
N THR A 177 20.72 -12.94 12.35
CA THR A 177 21.83 -12.29 13.04
C THR A 177 23.01 -13.25 13.28
N GLU A 178 22.75 -14.46 13.79
CA GLU A 178 23.78 -15.51 13.93
C GLU A 178 24.44 -15.84 12.58
N MET A 179 23.63 -15.90 11.51
CA MET A 179 24.12 -16.06 10.14
C MET A 179 24.98 -14.89 9.64
N TYR A 180 24.70 -13.65 10.07
CA TYR A 180 25.49 -12.47 9.71
C TYR A 180 26.86 -12.47 10.41
N GLU A 181 26.92 -12.85 11.69
CA GLU A 181 28.18 -13.02 12.42
C GLU A 181 29.05 -14.10 11.77
N GLY A 182 28.46 -15.28 11.51
CA GLY A 182 29.12 -16.37 10.79
C GLY A 182 29.33 -16.15 9.28
N LEU A 183 28.86 -15.04 8.70
CA LEU A 183 28.98 -14.77 7.26
C LEU A 183 30.44 -14.61 6.83
N GLY A 184 31.29 -14.11 7.74
CA GLY A 184 32.70 -13.85 7.48
C GLY A 184 33.47 -15.09 7.04
N ASP A 185 33.23 -16.22 7.68
CA ASP A 185 33.90 -17.49 7.42
C ASP A 185 33.21 -18.28 6.31
N ARG A 186 31.87 -18.20 6.23
CA ARG A 186 31.09 -18.75 5.11
C ARG A 186 31.53 -18.14 3.76
N CYS A 187 31.80 -16.83 3.72
CA CYS A 187 32.38 -16.18 2.56
C CYS A 187 33.78 -16.74 2.20
N LEU A 188 34.65 -16.90 3.20
CA LEU A 188 36.01 -17.41 2.99
C LEU A 188 36.00 -18.87 2.48
N ALA A 189 35.13 -19.70 3.03
CA ALA A 189 34.90 -21.09 2.58
C ALA A 189 34.33 -21.15 1.15
N ALA A 190 33.48 -20.20 0.76
CA ALA A 190 32.99 -20.00 -0.61
C ALA A 190 34.00 -19.31 -1.55
N GLY A 191 35.24 -19.06 -1.10
CA GLY A 191 36.30 -18.42 -1.89
C GLY A 191 36.17 -16.90 -2.07
N LEU A 192 35.17 -16.25 -1.45
CA LEU A 192 34.96 -14.81 -1.51
C LEU A 192 35.96 -14.08 -0.60
N LYS A 193 36.77 -13.18 -1.19
CA LYS A 193 37.86 -12.44 -0.53
C LYS A 193 37.90 -10.97 -0.99
N GLY A 194 38.43 -10.09 -0.14
CA GLY A 194 38.49 -8.64 -0.36
C GLY A 194 37.12 -8.04 -0.71
N LYS A 195 37.10 -7.06 -1.63
CA LYS A 195 35.90 -6.31 -2.05
C LYS A 195 34.65 -7.17 -2.32
N LYS A 196 34.82 -8.43 -2.78
CA LYS A 196 33.70 -9.37 -3.02
C LYS A 196 33.07 -9.90 -1.72
N LYS A 197 33.88 -10.15 -0.67
CA LYS A 197 33.40 -10.46 0.68
C LYS A 197 32.77 -9.23 1.31
N ASP A 198 33.42 -8.07 1.18
CA ASP A 198 32.95 -6.82 1.78
C ASP A 198 31.54 -6.45 1.25
N ARG A 199 31.35 -6.53 -0.07
CA ARG A 199 30.03 -6.32 -0.72
C ARG A 199 28.98 -7.37 -0.33
N ALA A 200 29.38 -8.61 -0.03
CA ALA A 200 28.46 -9.62 0.48
C ALA A 200 27.98 -9.30 1.91
N HIS A 201 28.87 -8.81 2.78
CA HIS A 201 28.48 -8.30 4.10
C HIS A 201 27.58 -7.06 4.01
N GLU A 202 27.90 -6.09 3.14
CA GLU A 202 27.05 -4.90 2.91
C GLU A 202 25.62 -5.30 2.50
N ASN A 203 25.49 -6.19 1.52
CA ASN A 203 24.20 -6.66 1.02
C ASN A 203 23.42 -7.43 2.10
N PHE A 204 24.07 -8.29 2.89
CA PHE A 204 23.41 -9.00 3.98
C PHE A 204 22.97 -8.05 5.10
N ALA A 205 23.82 -7.09 5.48
CA ALA A 205 23.49 -6.06 6.48
C ALA A 205 22.39 -5.11 5.98
N TRP A 206 22.25 -4.90 4.67
CA TRP A 206 21.09 -4.19 4.10
C TRP A 206 19.81 -5.04 4.19
N ASN A 207 19.85 -6.31 3.76
CA ASN A 207 18.72 -7.24 3.88
C ASN A 207 18.21 -7.34 5.33
N ALA A 208 19.11 -7.52 6.30
CA ALA A 208 18.76 -7.58 7.72
C ALA A 208 18.06 -6.30 8.21
N ARG A 209 18.57 -5.12 7.85
CA ARG A 209 17.92 -3.83 8.17
C ARG A 209 16.55 -3.66 7.51
N VAL A 210 16.38 -4.15 6.27
CA VAL A 210 15.06 -4.14 5.60
C VAL A 210 14.05 -5.02 6.34
N ILE A 211 14.46 -6.22 6.75
CA ILE A 211 13.61 -7.16 7.52
C ILE A 211 13.23 -6.54 8.88
N GLN A 212 14.21 -6.00 9.61
CA GLN A 212 13.98 -5.29 10.87
C GLN A 212 12.97 -4.14 10.69
N GLY A 213 13.14 -3.31 9.66
CA GLY A 213 12.20 -2.25 9.34
C GLY A 213 10.76 -2.73 9.05
N GLN A 214 10.57 -3.94 8.49
CA GLN A 214 9.23 -4.53 8.34
C GLN A 214 8.63 -4.96 9.69
N MET A 215 9.45 -5.40 10.64
CA MET A 215 9.04 -5.73 12.00
C MET A 215 8.65 -4.46 12.78
N ASP A 216 9.46 -3.41 12.72
CA ASP A 216 9.19 -2.11 13.33
C ASP A 216 7.88 -1.50 12.82
N LEU A 217 7.63 -1.58 11.49
CA LEU A 217 6.38 -1.13 10.87
C LEU A 217 5.17 -1.98 11.25
N LEU A 218 5.33 -3.30 11.45
CA LEU A 218 4.28 -4.16 11.97
C LEU A 218 3.91 -3.78 13.42
N GLU A 219 4.92 -3.58 14.27
CA GLU A 219 4.71 -3.15 15.65
C GLU A 219 4.08 -1.75 15.77
N ALA A 220 4.41 -0.83 14.86
CA ALA A 220 3.76 0.47 14.74
C ALA A 220 2.28 0.32 14.35
N CYS A 221 1.98 -0.46 13.31
CA CYS A 221 0.60 -0.69 12.87
C CYS A 221 -0.27 -1.35 13.95
N ARG A 222 0.30 -2.31 14.72
CA ARG A 222 -0.35 -2.90 15.90
C ARG A 222 -0.68 -1.85 16.98
N ARG A 223 0.24 -0.92 17.26
CA ARG A 223 0.01 0.20 18.20
C ARG A 223 -1.09 1.14 17.70
N ASP A 224 -1.09 1.46 16.41
CA ASP A 224 -2.11 2.32 15.79
C ASP A 224 -3.49 1.66 15.81
N CYS A 225 -3.59 0.36 15.56
CA CYS A 225 -4.84 -0.40 15.69
C CYS A 225 -5.39 -0.38 17.12
N ARG A 226 -4.53 -0.64 18.12
CA ARG A 226 -4.89 -0.54 19.55
C ARG A 226 -5.39 0.88 19.90
N GLN A 227 -4.73 1.93 19.39
CA GLN A 227 -5.22 3.32 19.56
C GLN A 227 -6.55 3.59 18.84
N ARG A 228 -6.78 3.03 17.64
CA ARG A 228 -8.04 3.19 16.91
C ARG A 228 -9.22 2.55 17.66
N LEU A 229 -9.03 1.35 18.21
CA LEU A 229 -10.03 0.67 19.05
C LEU A 229 -10.33 1.46 20.34
N GLN A 230 -9.31 1.99 21.01
CA GLN A 230 -9.48 2.89 22.17
C GLN A 230 -10.22 4.20 21.80
N GLN A 231 -9.94 4.77 20.62
CA GLN A 231 -10.66 5.95 20.11
C GLN A 231 -12.14 5.63 19.85
N MET A 232 -12.47 4.44 19.36
CA MET A 232 -13.85 3.98 19.21
C MET A 232 -14.54 3.85 20.58
N GLN A 233 -13.95 3.12 21.54
CA GLN A 233 -14.46 3.05 22.93
C GLN A 233 -14.69 4.44 23.55
N SER A 234 -13.75 5.37 23.37
CA SER A 234 -13.86 6.77 23.84
C SER A 234 -14.94 7.63 23.16
N SER A 235 -15.72 7.04 22.24
CA SER A 235 -16.82 7.70 21.53
C SER A 235 -18.20 7.37 22.11
N GLN A 236 -18.30 6.48 23.11
CA GLN A 236 -19.54 6.21 23.86
C GLN A 236 -20.16 7.48 24.45
N ASP A 237 -19.29 8.37 24.95
CA ASP A 237 -19.62 9.70 25.46
C ASP A 237 -20.30 10.60 24.41
N MET A 238 -19.88 10.47 23.14
CA MET A 238 -20.43 11.22 22.01
C MET A 238 -21.81 10.67 21.63
N ILE A 239 -21.94 9.35 21.54
CA ILE A 239 -23.20 8.64 21.23
C ILE A 239 -24.29 9.03 22.24
N THR A 240 -23.94 8.98 23.54
CA THR A 240 -24.83 9.35 24.64
C THR A 240 -25.30 10.83 24.54
N LYS A 241 -24.43 11.72 24.05
CA LYS A 241 -24.74 13.16 23.88
C LYS A 241 -25.62 13.47 22.66
N TYR A 242 -25.57 12.69 21.59
CA TYR A 242 -26.53 12.82 20.48
C TYR A 242 -27.94 12.36 20.92
N LEU A 243 -28.06 11.15 21.48
CA LEU A 243 -29.35 10.57 21.89
C LEU A 243 -30.11 11.38 22.96
N SER A 244 -29.39 12.10 23.82
CA SER A 244 -29.99 12.97 24.84
C SER A 244 -30.41 14.34 24.29
N LYS A 245 -29.70 14.87 23.28
CA LYS A 245 -29.99 16.19 22.71
C LYS A 245 -31.23 16.17 21.81
N ASP A 246 -31.40 15.15 20.98
CA ASP A 246 -32.57 15.03 20.08
C ASP A 246 -33.87 14.65 20.80
N ARG A 247 -33.83 14.30 22.09
CA ARG A 247 -35.02 14.05 22.93
C ARG A 247 -35.57 15.29 23.65
N SER A 248 -35.01 16.47 23.41
CA SER A 248 -35.56 17.74 23.88
C SER A 248 -36.50 18.35 22.81
N PRO A 249 -37.83 18.40 23.01
CA PRO A 249 -38.81 18.73 21.95
C PRO A 249 -38.88 20.24 21.60
N ALA A 250 -37.87 21.03 22.00
CA ALA A 250 -37.94 22.48 22.08
C ALA A 250 -37.18 23.26 20.98
N THR A 251 -36.66 22.60 19.93
CA THR A 251 -35.89 23.29 18.88
C THR A 251 -36.08 22.72 17.48
N ARG A 252 -37.35 22.51 17.06
CA ARG A 252 -37.69 22.12 15.67
C ARG A 252 -37.75 23.30 14.69
N GLU A 253 -36.83 24.26 14.81
CA GLU A 253 -36.59 25.27 13.79
C GLU A 253 -35.18 25.10 13.20
N ARG A 254 -35.12 24.62 11.96
CA ARG A 254 -33.95 24.84 11.10
C ARG A 254 -34.05 26.27 10.58
N PRO A 255 -33.02 27.12 10.71
CA PRO A 255 -32.89 28.28 9.84
C PRO A 255 -32.87 27.77 8.39
N ARG A 256 -33.85 28.16 7.58
CA ARG A 256 -33.69 28.07 6.12
C ARG A 256 -32.57 29.04 5.76
N LEU A 257 -31.44 28.53 5.28
CA LEU A 257 -30.43 29.34 4.62
C LEU A 257 -31.02 29.83 3.29
N THR A 258 -31.71 30.97 3.35
CA THR A 258 -32.18 31.68 2.17
C THR A 258 -30.97 32.23 1.44
N VAL A 259 -30.47 31.49 0.45
CA VAL A 259 -29.42 31.95 -0.46
C VAL A 259 -29.94 33.21 -1.17
N PRO A 260 -29.27 34.36 -1.05
CA PRO A 260 -29.64 35.53 -1.83
C PRO A 260 -29.38 35.24 -3.31
N LEU A 261 -30.40 35.42 -4.14
CA LEU A 261 -30.22 35.45 -5.60
C LEU A 261 -29.31 36.65 -5.95
N PRO A 262 -28.34 36.49 -6.87
CA PRO A 262 -27.63 37.64 -7.43
C PRO A 262 -28.64 38.54 -8.17
N PRO A 263 -28.49 39.88 -8.13
CA PRO A 263 -29.31 40.78 -8.94
C PRO A 263 -29.17 40.45 -10.43
N ALA A 264 -30.29 40.43 -11.14
CA ALA A 264 -30.31 40.17 -12.58
C ALA A 264 -29.54 41.24 -13.36
N GLU A 265 -28.89 40.81 -14.44
CA GLU A 265 -28.11 41.66 -15.34
C GLU A 265 -28.99 42.73 -15.99
N ARG A 266 -28.43 43.93 -16.21
CA ARG A 266 -29.00 44.95 -17.09
C ARG A 266 -28.08 45.11 -18.30
N GLU A 267 -28.66 45.06 -19.49
CA GLU A 267 -27.95 45.23 -20.75
C GLU A 267 -27.29 46.62 -20.86
N PRO A 268 -26.13 46.72 -21.55
CA PRO A 268 -25.43 47.99 -21.75
C PRO A 268 -25.94 48.76 -22.99
N PRO A 269 -26.10 50.09 -22.92
CA PRO A 269 -26.18 50.93 -24.12
C PRO A 269 -24.77 51.14 -24.72
N VAL A 270 -24.70 51.19 -26.04
CA VAL A 270 -23.45 51.35 -26.81
C VAL A 270 -23.31 52.81 -27.30
N CYS A 271 -22.11 53.41 -27.22
CA CYS A 271 -21.28 53.80 -28.39
C CYS A 271 -20.29 54.98 -28.16
N HIS A 272 -19.31 55.07 -29.08
CA HIS A 272 -18.41 56.20 -29.43
C HIS A 272 -17.22 56.59 -28.53
N THR A 273 -16.21 57.19 -29.19
CA THR A 273 -14.83 57.53 -28.76
C THR A 273 -14.33 58.74 -29.56
N PRO A 274 -13.14 59.34 -29.28
CA PRO A 274 -12.25 59.25 -28.12
C PRO A 274 -12.41 60.53 -27.24
N PRO A 275 -11.53 61.57 -27.08
CA PRO A 275 -10.11 61.82 -27.45
C PRO A 275 -9.14 61.91 -26.24
N THR A 276 -7.89 62.31 -26.49
CA THR A 276 -6.81 62.59 -25.49
C THR A 276 -6.46 64.10 -25.47
N PRO A 277 -5.82 64.66 -24.40
CA PRO A 277 -4.34 64.72 -24.41
C PRO A 277 -3.57 64.80 -23.04
N ALA A 278 -2.35 64.25 -23.06
CA ALA A 278 -1.06 64.74 -22.50
C ALA A 278 -0.78 65.00 -20.98
N THR A 279 0.37 64.45 -20.53
CA THR A 279 1.35 64.97 -19.52
C THR A 279 0.94 65.04 -18.03
N SER A 280 1.85 64.97 -17.02
CA SER A 280 3.34 64.94 -16.99
C SER A 280 3.94 64.12 -15.82
N SER A 281 5.23 63.79 -15.97
CA SER A 281 6.33 63.55 -14.99
C SER A 281 6.09 63.39 -13.47
N GLY A 282 6.81 62.44 -12.85
CA GLY A 282 6.90 62.30 -11.39
C GLY A 282 7.86 61.21 -10.91
N ASP A 283 9.16 61.35 -11.19
CA ASP A 283 10.21 60.42 -10.72
C ASP A 283 10.47 60.55 -9.21
N LEU A 284 10.75 59.43 -8.51
CA LEU A 284 11.66 59.38 -7.35
C LEU A 284 11.92 57.93 -6.87
N ARG A 285 13.16 57.45 -7.05
CA ARG A 285 13.76 56.28 -6.38
C ARG A 285 14.85 56.77 -5.41
N PRO A 286 15.10 56.10 -4.27
CA PRO A 286 16.21 55.11 -4.29
C PRO A 286 16.10 53.89 -3.34
N LYS A 287 16.70 52.76 -3.78
CA LYS A 287 17.67 51.85 -3.09
C LYS A 287 17.46 51.59 -1.58
N SER A 288 17.50 50.37 -1.03
CA SER A 288 18.05 49.06 -1.42
C SER A 288 17.46 47.96 -0.46
N ILE A 289 17.75 46.65 -0.44
CA ILE A 289 18.91 45.78 -0.78
C ILE A 289 18.41 44.44 -1.41
N LEU A 290 19.32 43.69 -2.05
CA LEU A 290 19.17 42.29 -2.53
C LEU A 290 18.56 41.35 -1.45
N LYS A 291 17.88 40.25 -1.80
CA LYS A 291 18.41 39.12 -2.60
C LYS A 291 17.32 38.30 -3.33
N LYS A 292 17.70 37.72 -4.48
CA LYS A 292 16.95 36.68 -5.24
C LYS A 292 16.82 35.38 -4.40
N THR A 293 15.88 34.46 -4.64
CA THR A 293 15.54 33.82 -5.95
C THR A 293 14.08 33.38 -6.13
N ASN A 294 13.53 33.73 -7.30
CA ASN A 294 12.51 32.95 -8.05
C ASN A 294 13.17 31.68 -8.66
N SER A 295 12.49 30.65 -9.17
CA SER A 295 11.11 30.57 -9.71
C SER A 295 10.54 29.14 -9.74
N SER A 296 9.20 29.06 -9.71
CA SER A 296 8.29 28.19 -10.49
C SER A 296 8.62 26.71 -10.79
N VAL A 297 7.63 25.86 -10.48
CA VAL A 297 7.40 24.51 -11.04
C VAL A 297 6.04 24.53 -11.75
N GLU A 298 5.93 23.97 -12.96
CA GLU A 298 4.71 23.58 -13.71
C GLU A 298 5.12 23.06 -15.11
N PRO A 299 4.32 22.24 -15.84
CA PRO A 299 3.75 20.95 -15.43
C PRO A 299 3.88 19.88 -16.56
N ASN A 300 3.03 18.85 -16.54
CA ASN A 300 2.86 17.76 -17.54
C ASN A 300 3.87 16.59 -17.45
N LEU A 301 3.57 15.36 -17.90
CA LEU A 301 2.41 14.85 -18.67
C LEU A 301 2.02 13.44 -18.16
N VAL A 302 0.73 13.08 -18.20
CA VAL A 302 0.25 11.71 -17.89
C VAL A 302 0.05 10.95 -19.21
N GLY A 303 0.51 9.70 -19.27
CA GLY A 303 0.30 8.79 -20.40
C GLY A 303 -0.39 7.51 -19.97
N ASP A 304 -1.52 7.20 -20.61
CA ASP A 304 -2.26 5.94 -20.41
C ASP A 304 -1.50 4.72 -20.97
N MET A 305 -1.67 3.57 -20.32
CA MET A 305 -1.47 2.26 -20.96
C MET A 305 -2.57 1.29 -20.53
N GLN A 306 -3.33 0.82 -21.53
CA GLN A 306 -4.32 -0.25 -21.37
C GLN A 306 -3.63 -1.63 -21.33
N PRO A 307 -4.20 -2.63 -20.64
CA PRO A 307 -3.65 -3.98 -20.63
C PRO A 307 -3.84 -4.68 -21.98
N LEU A 308 -2.76 -5.26 -22.52
CA LEU A 308 -2.81 -6.12 -23.70
C LEU A 308 -3.39 -7.50 -23.34
N GLY A 309 -4.32 -7.99 -24.17
CA GLY A 309 -4.94 -9.31 -23.99
C GLY A 309 -4.00 -10.45 -24.39
N LEU A 310 -4.07 -11.57 -23.65
CA LEU A 310 -3.40 -12.81 -24.01
C LEU A 310 -4.30 -13.61 -24.97
N THR A 311 -3.84 -13.81 -26.20
CA THR A 311 -4.51 -14.66 -27.19
C THR A 311 -4.10 -16.12 -27.00
N GLU A 312 -5.04 -16.99 -26.63
CA GLU A 312 -4.78 -18.43 -26.58
C GLU A 312 -4.62 -19.03 -28.00
N ALA A 313 -3.71 -20.01 -28.12
CA ALA A 313 -3.56 -20.87 -29.29
C ALA A 313 -3.29 -22.32 -28.83
N PRO A 314 -3.75 -23.34 -29.56
CA PRO A 314 -4.16 -24.61 -28.94
C PRO A 314 -3.03 -25.63 -28.76
N VAL A 315 -3.10 -26.38 -27.65
CA VAL A 315 -2.27 -27.58 -27.41
C VAL A 315 -2.98 -28.81 -27.98
N SER A 316 -2.36 -29.47 -28.96
CA SER A 316 -2.80 -30.78 -29.45
C SER A 316 -2.35 -31.91 -28.50
N PRO A 317 -3.21 -32.89 -28.16
CA PRO A 317 -2.89 -33.91 -27.16
C PRO A 317 -1.98 -35.01 -27.70
N LEU A 318 -0.88 -35.31 -26.97
CA LEU A 318 -0.08 -36.51 -27.19
C LEU A 318 -0.72 -37.72 -26.51
N SER A 319 -0.89 -38.80 -27.27
CA SER A 319 -1.46 -40.06 -26.81
C SER A 319 -0.49 -40.84 -25.91
N LEU A 320 -0.93 -41.20 -24.70
CA LEU A 320 -0.23 -42.14 -23.82
C LEU A 320 -1.13 -43.35 -23.53
N SER A 321 -0.67 -44.53 -23.93
CA SER A 321 -1.38 -45.80 -23.78
C SER A 321 -1.45 -46.22 -22.32
N ARG A 322 -2.66 -46.31 -21.77
CA ARG A 322 -2.89 -46.79 -20.40
C ARG A 322 -3.09 -48.31 -20.42
N ALA A 323 -2.28 -49.03 -19.66
CA ALA A 323 -2.33 -50.49 -19.57
C ALA A 323 -3.67 -50.99 -19.00
N SER A 324 -4.07 -52.19 -19.43
CA SER A 324 -5.27 -52.89 -18.99
C SER A 324 -5.16 -53.34 -17.52
N VAL A 325 -6.19 -53.05 -16.73
CA VAL A 325 -6.38 -53.63 -15.39
C VAL A 325 -7.53 -54.63 -15.48
N THR A 326 -7.24 -55.90 -15.25
CA THR A 326 -8.25 -56.97 -15.11
C THR A 326 -8.74 -57.05 -13.67
N PRO A 327 -10.06 -57.23 -13.43
CA PRO A 327 -10.57 -57.53 -12.09
C PRO A 327 -10.26 -58.99 -11.68
N PRO A 328 -10.28 -59.32 -10.38
CA PRO A 328 -10.25 -60.69 -9.88
C PRO A 328 -11.66 -61.30 -9.82
N ASP A 329 -11.79 -62.58 -10.16
CA ASP A 329 -12.99 -63.39 -9.92
C ASP A 329 -13.05 -63.92 -8.46
N PRO A 330 -14.25 -64.26 -7.94
CA PRO A 330 -14.43 -64.84 -6.61
C PRO A 330 -14.28 -66.39 -6.59
N ASP A 331 -14.52 -66.96 -5.40
CA ASP A 331 -14.70 -68.39 -5.09
C ASP A 331 -13.48 -69.35 -5.16
N THR A 332 -12.85 -69.57 -3.99
CA THR A 332 -12.48 -70.88 -3.40
C THR A 332 -11.97 -70.57 -1.98
N ALA A 333 -12.61 -70.91 -0.85
CA ALA A 333 -13.36 -72.11 -0.43
C ALA A 333 -12.48 -73.29 0.04
N LEU A 334 -11.66 -73.06 1.08
CA LEU A 334 -11.42 -73.97 2.23
C LEU A 334 -10.66 -73.26 3.36
#